data_AF-A0A927MEM9-F1
#
_entry.id   AF-A0A927MEM9-F1
#
_cell.length_a   1.000
_cell.length_b   1.000
_cell.length_c   1.000
_cell.angle_alpha   90.00
_cell.angle_beta   90.00
_cell.angle_gamma   90.00
#
_symmetry.space_group_name_H-M   'P 1'
#
loop_
_entity.id
_entity.type
_entity.pdbx_description
1 polymer ?
#
loop_
_entity_poly.entity_id
_entity_poly.type
_entity_poly.pdbx_seq_one_letter_code
_entity_poly.pdbx_strand_id
1 'polypeptide(L)'
;MSAGQEAEPGAALVNRVPRPGDVISVGTAASVQFGGGRKLMLRVVAVDARSTYYGFAWITGYTVDREGMATDKREIYVQVAGLVLLRDARRPTRR
;
A
#
# COMPACT_ATOMS: atom_id res chain seq x y z
N MET A 1 5.49 -21.22 -18.57
CA MET A 1 6.74 -20.43 -18.59
C MET A 1 6.40 -19.04 -18.04
N SER A 2 6.33 -18.92 -16.71
CA SER A 2 7.23 -18.11 -15.88
C SER A 2 7.49 -16.71 -16.43
N ALA A 3 6.53 -15.81 -16.25
CA ALA A 3 6.81 -14.37 -16.28
C ALA A 3 7.60 -14.05 -15.01
N GLY A 4 8.89 -13.73 -15.19
CA GLY A 4 9.76 -13.24 -14.14
C GLY A 4 9.06 -12.11 -13.41
N GLN A 5 8.82 -12.33 -12.12
CA GLN A 5 8.46 -11.28 -11.21
C GLN A 5 9.73 -10.44 -11.03
N GLU A 6 9.93 -9.47 -11.93
CA GLU A 6 10.85 -8.36 -11.71
C GLU A 6 10.35 -7.65 -10.47
N ALA A 7 10.88 -8.06 -9.32
CA ALA A 7 10.73 -7.34 -8.08
C ALA A 7 11.46 -6.02 -8.27
N GLU A 8 10.70 -4.99 -8.64
CA GLU A 8 11.10 -3.58 -8.60
C GLU A 8 12.03 -3.36 -7.40
N PRO A 9 13.34 -3.08 -7.61
CA PRO A 9 14.31 -2.96 -6.53
C PRO A 9 14.05 -1.65 -5.78
N GLY A 10 13.21 -1.74 -4.75
CA GLY A 10 12.76 -0.59 -3.94
C GLY A 10 11.50 -0.87 -3.12
N ALA A 11 10.74 -1.92 -3.47
CA ALA A 11 9.57 -2.37 -2.73
C ALA A 11 9.97 -3.10 -1.44
N ALA A 12 9.92 -2.41 -0.30
CA ALA A 12 10.09 -3.04 1.01
C ALA A 12 8.75 -3.57 1.52
N LEU A 13 8.68 -4.84 1.93
CA LEU A 13 7.53 -5.34 2.70
C LEU A 13 7.35 -4.47 3.94
N VAL A 14 6.14 -3.98 4.20
CA VAL A 14 5.91 -3.21 5.42
C VAL A 14 5.74 -4.15 6.61
N ASN A 15 6.81 -4.31 7.39
CA ASN A 15 6.74 -4.92 8.73
C ASN A 15 6.17 -3.96 9.80
N ARG A 16 5.48 -2.90 9.38
CA ARG A 16 4.90 -1.89 10.27
C ARG A 16 3.63 -1.31 9.69
N VAL A 17 2.81 -0.73 10.55
CA VAL A 17 1.65 0.06 10.14
C VAL A 17 2.12 1.24 9.26
N PRO A 18 1.56 1.43 8.05
CA PRO A 18 1.83 2.59 7.20
C PRO A 18 1.48 3.90 7.89
N ARG A 19 2.05 5.02 7.45
CA ARG A 19 1.77 6.34 8.02
C ARG A 19 1.24 7.31 6.96
N PRO A 20 0.54 8.37 7.36
CA PRO A 20 0.15 9.44 6.43
C PRO A 20 1.33 9.94 5.61
N GLY A 21 1.14 10.01 4.29
CA GLY A 21 2.14 10.38 3.30
C GLY A 21 2.85 9.20 2.62
N ASP A 22 2.82 8.00 3.20
CA ASP A 22 3.41 6.81 2.59
C ASP A 22 2.62 6.42 1.32
N VAL A 23 3.30 5.91 0.30
CA VAL A 23 2.66 5.27 -0.86
C VAL A 23 2.86 3.78 -0.75
N ILE A 24 1.76 3.03 -0.68
CA ILE A 24 1.74 1.58 -0.53
C ILE A 24 1.14 0.91 -1.75
N SER A 25 1.62 -0.28 -2.06
CA SER A 25 0.96 -1.20 -2.98
C SER A 25 0.12 -2.18 -2.19
N VAL A 26 -1.17 -2.22 -2.51
CA VAL A 26 -2.14 -3.18 -1.98
C VAL A 26 -2.33 -4.25 -3.03
N GLY A 27 -1.80 -5.45 -2.76
CA GLY A 27 -1.96 -6.63 -3.60
C GLY A 27 -2.86 -7.68 -2.96
N THR A 28 -2.99 -8.83 -3.62
CA THR A 28 -3.75 -9.98 -3.14
C THR A 28 -3.31 -10.48 -1.77
N ALA A 29 -2.03 -10.33 -1.43
CA ALA A 29 -1.50 -10.69 -0.11
C ALA A 29 -2.01 -9.79 1.04
N ALA A 30 -2.46 -8.57 0.73
CA ALA A 30 -2.93 -7.61 1.72
C ALA A 30 -4.45 -7.64 1.93
N SER A 31 -5.23 -8.01 0.91
CA SER A 31 -6.67 -8.21 1.05
C SER A 31 -7.23 -9.03 -0.12
N VAL A 32 -8.04 -10.04 0.23
CA VAL A 32 -8.74 -10.93 -0.70
C VAL A 32 -9.74 -10.20 -1.60
N GLN A 33 -10.19 -9.00 -1.22
CA GLN A 33 -11.06 -8.16 -2.05
C GLN A 33 -10.34 -7.59 -3.28
N PHE A 34 -9.01 -7.66 -3.33
CA PHE A 34 -8.19 -7.32 -4.50
C PHE A 34 -7.79 -8.56 -5.30
N GLY A 35 -8.59 -9.63 -5.24
CA GLY A 35 -8.45 -10.83 -6.07
C GLY A 35 -8.48 -10.49 -7.56
N GLY A 36 -7.38 -10.79 -8.27
CA GLY A 36 -7.28 -10.58 -9.72
C GLY A 36 -5.91 -10.15 -10.25
N GLY A 37 -4.85 -10.14 -9.42
CA GLY A 37 -3.50 -9.76 -9.85
C GLY A 37 -3.29 -8.25 -10.08
N ARG A 38 -4.34 -7.44 -9.90
CA ARG A 38 -4.26 -5.98 -9.98
C ARG A 38 -3.77 -5.43 -8.65
N LYS A 39 -2.56 -4.84 -8.66
CA LYS A 39 -2.02 -4.08 -7.53
C LYS A 39 -2.62 -2.67 -7.54
N LEU A 40 -3.14 -2.21 -6.40
CA LEU A 40 -3.59 -0.84 -6.22
C LEU A 40 -2.47 -0.03 -5.56
N MET A 41 -2.12 1.13 -6.12
CA MET A 41 -1.26 2.10 -5.43
C MET A 41 -2.13 3.05 -4.64
N LEU A 42 -1.84 3.20 -3.35
CA LEU A 42 -2.58 4.06 -2.46
C LEU A 42 -1.61 4.98 -1.70
N ARG A 43 -1.85 6.29 -1.78
CA ARG A 43 -1.21 7.28 -0.93
C ARG A 43 -2.01 7.41 0.37
N VAL A 44 -1.40 7.00 1.46
CA VAL A 44 -2.01 6.98 2.80
C VAL A 44 -2.24 8.41 3.29
N VAL A 45 -3.43 8.69 3.81
CA VAL A 45 -3.75 9.96 4.48
C VAL A 45 -4.17 9.79 5.92
N ALA A 46 -4.76 8.65 6.26
CA ALA A 46 -5.07 8.26 7.63
C ALA A 46 -4.95 6.75 7.80
N VAL A 47 -4.55 6.32 9.00
CA VAL A 47 -4.52 4.91 9.37
C VAL A 47 -5.15 4.76 10.75
N ASP A 48 -6.18 3.93 10.82
CA ASP A 48 -6.76 3.48 12.07
C ASP A 48 -6.25 2.05 12.33
N ALA A 49 -5.25 1.98 13.20
CA ALA A 49 -4.64 0.75 13.67
C ALA A 49 -5.16 0.38 15.06
N ARG A 50 -6.48 0.53 15.31
CA ARG A 50 -7.13 0.05 16.53
C ARG A 50 -6.60 -1.35 16.88
N SER A 51 -5.95 -1.43 18.04
CA SER A 51 -5.15 -2.58 18.51
C SER A 51 -5.93 -3.89 18.70
N THR A 52 -7.24 -3.86 18.43
CA THR A 52 -8.18 -4.96 18.59
C THR A 52 -8.11 -6.00 17.46
N TYR A 53 -7.45 -5.70 16.34
CA TYR A 53 -7.40 -6.59 15.19
C TYR A 53 -5.96 -7.01 14.87
N TYR A 54 -5.63 -8.28 15.16
CA TYR A 54 -4.30 -8.88 14.99
C TYR A 54 -3.77 -8.75 13.55
N GLY A 55 -3.01 -7.70 13.25
CA GLY A 55 -2.31 -7.52 11.98
C GLY A 55 -3.15 -6.92 10.85
N PHE A 56 -4.36 -6.44 11.12
CA PHE A 56 -5.19 -5.70 10.17
C PHE A 56 -5.29 -4.22 10.55
N ALA A 57 -5.39 -3.36 9.54
CA ALA A 57 -5.56 -1.93 9.73
C ALA A 57 -6.57 -1.37 8.72
N TRP A 58 -7.31 -0.36 9.17
CA TRP A 58 -8.10 0.49 8.29
C TRP A 58 -7.21 1.58 7.74
N ILE A 59 -7.12 1.66 6.42
CA ILE A 59 -6.30 2.66 5.72
C ILE A 59 -7.21 3.51 4.87
N THR A 60 -7.17 4.82 5.11
CA THR A 60 -7.78 5.81 4.22
C THR A 60 -6.67 6.44 3.39
N GLY A 61 -6.87 6.52 2.09
CA GLY A 61 -5.87 7.05 1.16
C GLY A 61 -6.47 7.49 -0.17
N TYR A 62 -5.64 8.08 -1.01
CA TYR A 62 -5.99 8.36 -2.40
C TYR A 62 -5.34 7.34 -3.31
N THR A 63 -6.13 6.79 -4.22
CA THR A 63 -5.60 5.94 -5.30
C THR A 63 -4.69 6.79 -6.16
N VAL A 64 -3.51 6.25 -6.47
CA VAL A 64 -2.55 6.91 -7.34
C VAL A 64 -2.56 6.23 -8.70
N ASP A 65 -2.67 7.01 -9.77
CA ASP A 65 -2.53 6.50 -11.12
C ASP A 65 -1.05 6.31 -11.51
N ARG A 66 -0.82 5.91 -12.77
CA ARG A 66 0.53 5.70 -13.30
C ARG A 66 1.34 7.00 -13.40
N GLU A 67 0.68 8.15 -13.42
CA GLU A 67 1.29 9.48 -13.47
C GLU A 67 1.59 10.02 -12.07
N GLY A 68 1.20 9.29 -11.01
CA GLY A 68 1.40 9.69 -9.62
C GLY A 68 0.36 10.69 -9.13
N MET A 69 -0.74 10.87 -9.86
CA MET A 69 -1.84 11.74 -9.48
C MET A 69 -2.85 11.02 -8.59
N ALA A 70 -3.32 11.72 -7.55
CA ALA A 70 -4.37 11.25 -6.67
C ALA A 70 -5.72 11.35 -7.39
N THR A 71 -6.34 10.21 -7.69
CA THR A 71 -7.58 10.14 -8.46
C THR A 71 -8.82 10.02 -7.58
N ASP A 72 -8.81 9.06 -6.65
CA ASP A 72 -10.01 8.64 -5.91
C ASP A 72 -9.71 8.37 -4.44
N LYS A 73 -10.55 8.88 -3.53
CA LYS A 73 -10.40 8.63 -2.08
C LYS A 73 -11.00 7.27 -1.74
N ARG A 74 -10.20 6.40 -1.13
CA ARG A 74 -10.61 5.06 -0.71
C ARG A 74 -10.30 4.79 0.73
N GLU A 75 -11.17 4.02 1.35
CA GLU A 75 -10.97 3.44 2.66
C GLU A 75 -11.01 1.93 2.52
N ILE A 76 -9.97 1.26 3.03
CA ILE A 76 -9.75 -0.17 2.84
C ILE A 76 -9.35 -0.83 4.15
N TYR A 77 -9.83 -2.05 4.37
CA TYR A 77 -9.41 -2.91 5.46
C TYR A 77 -8.43 -3.96 4.93
N VAL A 78 -7.18 -3.89 5.40
CA VAL A 78 -6.06 -4.68 4.83
C VAL A 78 -5.20 -5.29 5.92
N GLN A 79 -4.60 -6.43 5.62
CA GLN A 79 -3.59 -7.07 6.44
C GLN A 79 -2.24 -6.38 6.20
N VAL A 80 -1.67 -5.83 7.27
CA VAL A 80 -0.42 -5.05 7.23
C VAL A 80 0.74 -5.88 6.70
N ALA A 81 0.81 -7.18 7.06
CA ALA A 81 1.88 -8.08 6.63
C ALA A 81 1.96 -8.28 5.10
N GLY A 82 0.86 -8.06 4.37
CA GLY A 82 0.81 -8.22 2.91
C GLY A 82 1.05 -6.94 2.12
N LEU A 83 1.20 -5.81 2.80
CA LEU A 83 1.40 -4.51 2.17
C LEU A 83 2.86 -4.32 1.75
N VAL A 84 3.07 -3.53 0.70
CA VAL A 84 4.40 -3.19 0.18
C VAL A 84 4.58 -1.67 0.18
N LEU A 85 5.65 -1.16 0.79
CA LEU A 85 5.99 0.26 0.73
C LEU A 85 6.68 0.57 -0.60
N LEU A 86 6.05 1.44 -1.40
CA LEU A 86 6.65 1.96 -2.63
C LEU A 86 7.41 3.26 -2.35
N ARG A 87 6.92 4.09 -1.43
CA ARG A 87 7.55 5.36 -1.06
C ARG A 87 7.33 5.68 0.41
N ASP A 88 8.42 5.88 1.16
CA ASP A 88 8.38 6.35 2.54
C ASP A 88 8.22 7.88 2.55
N ALA A 89 7.21 8.38 3.27
CA ALA A 89 6.97 9.80 3.47
C ALA A 89 8.17 10.53 4.10
N ARG A 90 8.99 9.81 4.88
CA ARG A 90 10.20 10.36 5.51
C ARG A 90 11.32 10.63 4.53
N ARG A 91 11.30 10.01 3.35
CA ARG A 91 12.30 10.25 2.33
C ARG A 91 11.73 11.33 1.41
N PRO A 92 12.14 12.62 1.57
CA PRO A 92 11.81 13.60 0.56
C PRO A 92 12.35 13.06 -0.77
N THR A 93 11.51 13.03 -1.80
CA THR A 93 12.00 12.80 -3.16
C THR A 93 13.03 13.88 -3.42
N ARG A 94 14.29 13.48 -3.48
CA ARG A 94 15.34 14.33 -4.03
C ARG A 94 14.96 14.54 -5.49
N ARG A 95 14.48 15.75 -5.77
CA ARG A 95 14.12 16.22 -7.10
C ARG A 95 15.39 16.40 -7.94
#